data_AF-A0A8S1SLX8-F1
#
_entry.id   AF-A0A8S1SLX8-F1
#
_cell.length_a   1.000
_cell.length_b   1.000
_cell.length_c   1.000
_cell.angle_alpha   90.00
_cell.angle_beta   90.00
_cell.angle_gamma   90.00
#
_symmetry.space_group_name_H-M   'P 1'
#
loop_
_entity.id
_entity.type
_entity.pdbx_description
1 polymer ?
#
loop_
_entity_poly.entity_id
_entity_poly.type
_entity_poly.pdbx_seq_one_letter_code
_entity_poly.pdbx_strand_id
1 'polypeptide(L)'
;MEFQCCQCSIEFNQTDHSPLVLPSCGHSICLSCVNQYTSGEQSLICKEDGIQCNVERDIKCFPHNQSIITLLKKRRSSGRCITTIQTPDEQQQQIHNQLKDVSDFSSEKGISQSQSQEALPKSSLCKLHQKELELVCQEDGQYICVNCALFGPHKFHNYLQIEQYLKQIESAVQQISNVYKQIQTERNSQDQIKQLLVLGLNQQQNCLKSLIQLQFDDLIKSIEDIKLQVLHKIELNYQNSIEHQSNKLDSEFISLQIEADKWLNQANIQLSLLLEDSEKQKCIKFDDQIVKKGEILISQFDQIKEQIKIKVEQTYNSLDVQVPIQMIINYINKVMGLNKTKSEVIKQEFIQPLESILEEKDPIKKIDQSDFLLDDKQLQEETFQQYEQHKPLQIDVVKGKRYSGVFSQSQQPTQPTSPSQDMTKSTNFTSIQNQQIRFKERSMTLSHHELLDVSQILVQKQSKINNNNQNSNSKQQKKFTNNQKMNDKLSNTFSIIHQDKSEIIDLSSIDFNDQIIQILGDYLKGTQTVKVLKLSKCKLTDDLLYKLVLNITQTKINTLHLQQNILTEKCLDNILTHLRQNGQTQLRSIYMNQNNVTAAKSKKKIDELKKFGIQISL
;
A
#
# COMPACT_ATOMS: atom_id res chain seq x y z
N MET A 1 34.65 22.45 -1.35
CA MET A 1 34.50 23.57 -0.41
C MET A 1 35.48 23.49 0.77
N GLU A 2 35.91 22.30 1.21
CA GLU A 2 36.80 22.13 2.38
C GLU A 2 38.15 22.89 2.37
N PHE A 3 38.63 23.33 1.20
CA PHE A 3 39.87 24.09 1.05
C PHE A 3 39.66 25.57 0.74
N GLN A 4 38.45 26.10 0.88
CA GLN A 4 38.12 27.50 0.60
C GLN A 4 37.72 28.22 1.88
N CYS A 5 38.03 29.51 1.95
CA CYS A 5 37.62 30.39 3.03
C CYS A 5 36.09 30.55 3.05
N CYS A 6 35.45 30.31 4.20
CA CYS A 6 34.01 30.50 4.35
C CYS A 6 33.55 31.95 4.13
N GLN A 7 34.46 32.94 4.12
CA GLN A 7 34.14 34.36 3.96
C GLN A 7 34.33 34.88 2.53
N CYS A 8 35.48 34.60 1.91
CA CYS A 8 35.81 35.11 0.57
C CYS A 8 35.76 34.05 -0.53
N SER A 9 35.52 32.77 -0.19
CA SER A 9 35.52 31.63 -1.10
C SER A 9 36.84 31.39 -1.86
N ILE A 10 37.93 32.06 -1.45
CA ILE A 10 39.28 31.87 -2.01
C ILE A 10 39.93 30.63 -1.40
N GLU A 11 40.66 29.86 -2.21
CA GLU A 11 41.39 28.67 -1.76
C GLU A 11 42.52 29.03 -0.78
N PHE A 12 42.64 28.25 0.30
CA PHE A 12 43.65 28.47 1.32
C PHE A 12 45.07 28.29 0.78
N ASN A 13 45.99 29.12 1.27
CA ASN A 13 47.41 29.05 0.94
C ASN A 13 48.27 29.23 2.21
N GLN A 14 49.60 29.24 2.08
CA GLN A 14 50.50 29.32 3.23
C GLN A 14 50.89 30.75 3.61
N THR A 15 50.49 31.76 2.83
CA THR A 15 50.98 33.14 2.94
C THR A 15 49.94 34.05 3.58
N ASP A 16 48.95 34.45 2.79
CA ASP A 16 47.95 35.47 3.08
C ASP A 16 46.55 34.84 3.28
N HIS A 17 46.36 33.62 2.77
CA HIS A 17 45.15 32.83 2.94
C HIS A 17 45.39 31.60 3.82
N SER A 18 46.22 31.72 4.87
CA SER A 18 46.40 30.66 5.86
C SER A 18 45.06 30.35 6.56
N PRO A 19 44.65 29.07 6.66
CA PRO A 19 43.37 28.71 7.26
C PRO A 19 43.42 28.84 8.78
N LEU A 20 42.50 29.61 9.33
CA LEU A 20 42.21 29.80 10.74
C LEU A 20 40.82 29.23 11.04
N VAL A 21 40.53 28.91 12.30
CA VAL A 21 39.23 28.36 12.73
C VAL A 21 38.43 29.47 13.43
N LEU A 22 37.16 29.63 13.04
CA LEU A 22 36.21 30.50 13.75
C LEU A 22 35.84 29.86 15.10
N PRO A 23 36.10 30.51 16.26
CA PRO A 23 35.81 29.91 17.57
C PRO A 23 34.33 29.66 17.84
N SER A 24 33.44 30.41 17.17
CA SER A 24 32.00 30.33 17.39
C SER A 24 31.33 29.16 16.67
N CYS A 25 31.89 28.68 15.55
CA CYS A 25 31.25 27.63 14.74
C CYS A 25 32.18 26.54 14.19
N GLY A 26 33.50 26.71 14.29
CA GLY A 26 34.47 25.72 13.82
C GLY A 26 34.77 25.75 12.31
N HIS A 27 34.07 26.57 11.52
CA HIS A 27 34.36 26.75 10.10
C HIS A 27 35.72 27.44 9.86
N SER A 28 36.30 27.17 8.70
CA SER A 28 37.64 27.70 8.36
C SER A 28 37.56 29.03 7.61
N ILE A 29 38.28 30.02 8.11
CA ILE A 29 38.39 31.37 7.56
C ILE A 29 39.86 31.68 7.23
N CYS A 30 40.14 32.48 6.20
CA CYS A 30 41.51 32.80 5.84
C CYS A 30 42.07 33.96 6.69
N LEU A 31 43.39 33.97 6.87
CA LEU A 31 44.12 35.01 7.59
C LEU A 31 43.80 36.43 7.10
N SER A 32 43.70 36.66 5.79
CA SER A 32 43.32 37.95 5.20
C SER A 32 41.94 38.44 5.70
N CYS A 33 40.93 37.57 5.72
CA CYS A 33 39.60 37.93 6.22
C CYS A 33 39.58 38.18 7.73
N VAL A 34 40.37 37.44 8.53
CA VAL A 34 40.53 37.72 9.96
C VAL A 34 41.22 39.07 10.19
N ASN A 35 42.25 39.40 9.40
CA ASN A 35 42.92 40.70 9.50
C ASN A 35 41.94 41.85 9.22
N GLN A 36 41.11 41.75 8.17
CA GLN A 36 40.06 42.73 7.87
C GLN A 36 39.08 42.91 9.04
N TYR A 37 38.68 41.82 9.69
CA TYR A 37 37.85 41.87 10.90
C TYR A 37 38.56 42.57 12.06
N THR A 38 39.84 42.26 12.33
CA THR A 38 40.60 42.86 13.43
C THR A 38 40.89 44.35 13.20
N SER A 39 41.02 44.79 11.94
CA SER A 39 41.17 46.22 11.57
C SER A 39 39.88 47.03 11.80
N GLY A 40 38.76 46.35 12.04
CA GLY A 40 37.59 46.93 12.69
C GLY A 40 36.49 47.47 11.77
N GLU A 41 36.53 47.13 10.48
CA GLU A 41 35.57 47.65 9.50
C GLU A 41 34.19 46.95 9.56
N GLN A 42 34.10 45.68 10.00
CA GLN A 42 32.85 44.90 9.92
C GLN A 42 32.71 43.86 11.05
N SER A 43 31.47 43.47 11.35
CA SER A 43 31.18 42.29 12.16
C SER A 43 31.44 41.01 11.35
N LEU A 44 32.11 40.03 11.94
CA LEU A 44 32.39 38.76 11.28
C LEU A 44 31.21 37.80 11.48
N ILE A 45 30.50 37.50 10.40
CA ILE A 45 29.41 36.51 10.34
C ILE A 45 29.86 35.42 9.38
N CYS A 46 29.87 34.17 9.82
CA CYS A 46 30.23 33.05 8.96
C CYS A 46 29.17 32.88 7.86
N LYS A 47 29.57 32.86 6.57
CA LYS A 47 28.59 32.72 5.46
C LYS A 47 28.06 31.30 5.29
N GLU A 48 28.67 30.30 5.94
CA GLU A 48 28.22 28.90 5.84
C GLU A 48 27.01 28.62 6.76
N ASP A 49 26.97 29.22 7.96
CA ASP A 49 25.93 28.94 8.96
C ASP A 49 25.24 30.19 9.53
N GLY A 50 25.66 31.40 9.16
CA GLY A 50 25.10 32.66 9.64
C GLY A 50 25.46 33.01 11.10
N ILE A 51 26.36 32.26 11.75
CA ILE A 51 26.73 32.50 13.15
C ILE A 51 27.67 33.71 13.24
N GLN A 52 27.30 34.68 14.09
CA GLN A 52 28.12 35.85 14.38
C GLN A 52 29.27 35.50 15.32
N CYS A 53 30.50 35.85 14.92
CA CYS A 53 31.71 35.60 15.69
C CYS A 53 31.92 36.70 16.75
N ASN A 54 31.74 36.33 18.02
CA ASN A 54 31.82 37.23 19.18
C ASN A 54 33.11 36.99 19.99
N VAL A 55 34.26 37.09 19.33
CA VAL A 55 35.58 37.03 20.00
C VAL A 55 36.27 38.39 19.97
N GLU A 56 37.22 38.58 20.88
CA GLU A 56 38.05 39.80 20.88
C GLU A 56 38.72 39.96 19.51
N ARG A 57 38.87 41.22 19.07
CA ARG A 57 39.51 41.58 17.79
C ARG A 57 41.03 41.43 17.85
N ASP A 58 41.51 40.32 18.40
CA ASP A 58 42.90 39.90 18.39
C ASP A 58 43.03 38.64 17.53
N ILE A 59 44.01 38.64 16.62
CA ILE A 59 44.33 37.49 15.78
C ILE A 59 44.63 36.23 16.61
N LYS A 60 45.10 36.39 17.85
CA LYS A 60 45.39 35.26 18.76
C LYS A 60 44.14 34.46 19.14
N CYS A 61 42.95 35.04 18.99
CA CYS A 61 41.69 34.35 19.24
C CYS A 61 41.31 33.36 18.12
N PHE A 62 42.04 33.36 17.00
CA PHE A 62 41.74 32.52 15.84
C PHE A 62 42.86 31.48 15.66
N PRO A 63 42.69 30.25 16.17
CA PRO A 63 43.72 29.22 16.05
C PRO A 63 43.86 28.77 14.60
N HIS A 64 45.10 28.42 14.21
CA HIS A 64 45.37 27.88 12.88
C HIS A 64 44.76 26.50 12.70
N ASN A 65 44.13 26.26 11.55
CA ASN A 65 43.64 24.93 11.18
C ASN A 65 44.79 24.05 10.68
N GLN A 66 45.52 23.43 11.60
CA GLN A 66 46.70 22.61 11.31
C GLN A 66 46.40 21.41 10.38
N SER A 67 45.17 20.91 10.38
CA SER A 67 44.72 19.83 9.50
C SER A 67 44.74 20.27 8.04
N ILE A 68 44.13 21.42 7.73
CA ILE A 68 44.13 21.98 6.37
C ILE A 68 45.57 22.36 5.95
N ILE A 69 46.36 22.95 6.85
CA ILE A 69 47.76 23.30 6.56
C ILE A 69 48.58 22.06 6.19
N THR A 70 48.41 20.96 6.91
CA THR A 70 49.10 19.69 6.63
C THR A 70 48.67 19.09 5.30
N LEU A 71 47.37 19.14 4.98
CA LEU A 71 46.83 18.69 3.70
C LEU A 71 47.35 19.54 2.52
N LEU A 72 47.44 20.86 2.68
CA LEU A 72 48.02 21.76 1.68
C LEU A 72 49.50 21.48 1.43
N LYS A 73 50.27 21.17 2.48
CA LYS A 73 51.68 20.74 2.36
C LYS A 73 51.79 19.43 1.59
N LYS A 74 50.97 18.43 1.94
CA LYS A 74 50.97 17.11 1.28
C LYS A 74 50.57 17.18 -0.18
N ARG A 75 49.57 18.01 -0.52
CA ARG A 75 49.13 18.25 -1.91
C ARG A 75 50.24 18.82 -2.79
N ARG A 76 51.08 19.72 -2.25
CA ARG A 76 52.25 20.25 -2.96
C ARG A 76 53.36 19.22 -3.13
N SER A 77 53.56 18.34 -2.17
CA SER A 77 54.57 17.26 -2.24
C SER A 77 54.23 16.18 -3.28
N SER A 78 52.95 15.92 -3.52
CA SER A 78 52.49 14.95 -4.54
C SER A 78 52.40 15.51 -5.97
N GLY A 79 52.66 16.81 -6.19
CA GLY A 79 52.43 17.49 -7.47
C GLY A 79 53.48 17.29 -8.57
N ARG A 80 54.52 16.47 -8.38
CA ARG A 80 55.46 16.09 -9.45
C ARG A 80 55.06 14.76 -10.07
N CYS A 81 54.08 14.73 -10.97
CA CYS A 81 54.07 13.91 -12.20
C CYS A 81 52.69 14.00 -12.91
N ILE A 82 52.36 15.11 -13.56
CA ILE A 82 51.39 15.08 -14.68
C ILE A 82 51.89 16.02 -15.77
N THR A 83 52.56 15.45 -16.76
CA THR A 83 52.77 16.09 -18.06
C THR A 83 51.47 16.05 -18.85
N THR A 84 51.02 17.25 -19.21
CA THR A 84 50.26 17.65 -20.41
C THR A 84 49.96 16.55 -21.43
N ILE A 85 48.68 16.31 -21.72
CA ILE A 85 48.23 15.76 -23.01
C ILE A 85 47.07 16.61 -23.53
N GLN A 86 47.27 17.09 -24.76
CA GLN A 86 46.37 17.86 -25.59
C GLN A 86 45.26 16.98 -26.17
N THR A 87 44.09 17.55 -26.41
CA THR A 87 43.07 17.09 -27.37
C THR A 87 43.64 17.11 -28.80
N PRO A 88 43.23 16.25 -29.77
CA PRO A 88 41.88 16.32 -30.36
C PRO A 88 41.31 14.98 -30.92
N ASP A 89 40.12 15.12 -31.50
CA ASP A 89 39.25 14.19 -32.23
C ASP A 89 39.86 13.02 -33.03
N GLU A 90 38.97 12.04 -33.24
CA GLU A 90 38.91 11.01 -34.30
C GLU A 90 39.17 9.54 -33.93
N GLN A 91 38.07 8.78 -34.09
CA GLN A 91 37.92 7.45 -34.69
C GLN A 91 37.81 6.19 -33.81
N GLN A 92 36.66 5.56 -34.06
CA GLN A 92 36.18 4.26 -33.65
C GLN A 92 37.01 3.13 -34.30
N GLN A 93 37.29 2.06 -33.57
CA GLN A 93 36.84 0.68 -33.83
C GLN A 93 37.81 -0.38 -33.24
N GLN A 94 37.21 -1.21 -32.37
CA GLN A 94 37.36 -2.68 -32.26
C GLN A 94 38.57 -3.34 -31.55
N ILE A 95 38.20 -3.98 -30.42
CA ILE A 95 38.34 -5.42 -30.11
C ILE A 95 39.64 -5.94 -29.43
N HIS A 96 39.40 -6.49 -28.23
CA HIS A 96 39.95 -7.69 -27.58
C HIS A 96 41.01 -7.62 -26.46
N ASN A 97 40.62 -8.28 -25.36
CA ASN A 97 41.41 -8.99 -24.34
C ASN A 97 42.29 -8.18 -23.38
N GLN A 98 41.83 -8.08 -22.13
CA GLN A 98 42.50 -8.73 -20.98
C GLN A 98 41.66 -8.60 -19.70
N LEU A 99 40.92 -9.66 -19.40
CA LEU A 99 40.58 -10.04 -18.03
C LEU A 99 41.82 -10.73 -17.45
N LYS A 100 42.46 -10.11 -16.45
CA LYS A 100 43.30 -10.79 -15.46
C LYS A 100 43.41 -9.95 -14.19
N ASP A 101 43.04 -10.59 -13.09
CA ASP A 101 43.62 -10.46 -11.76
C ASP A 101 43.57 -9.10 -11.05
N VAL A 102 42.54 -8.87 -10.23
CA VAL A 102 42.73 -8.29 -8.88
C VAL A 102 41.68 -8.87 -7.91
N SER A 103 41.92 -10.10 -7.45
CA SER A 103 41.37 -10.60 -6.19
C SER A 103 42.54 -11.16 -5.39
N ASP A 104 43.31 -10.27 -4.75
CA ASP A 104 44.21 -10.59 -3.65
C ASP A 104 44.77 -9.30 -3.05
N PHE A 105 44.09 -8.78 -2.03
CA PHE A 105 44.70 -7.88 -1.04
C PHE A 105 44.05 -8.12 0.32
N SER A 106 44.21 -9.34 0.81
CA SER A 106 44.12 -9.66 2.24
C SER A 106 45.49 -10.15 2.66
N SER A 107 46.35 -9.20 3.00
CA SER A 107 47.63 -9.47 3.65
C SER A 107 47.66 -8.66 4.93
N GLU A 108 47.28 -9.33 6.01
CA GLU A 108 47.73 -9.03 7.36
C GLU A 108 49.26 -8.86 7.33
N LYS A 109 49.75 -7.62 7.42
CA LYS A 109 51.14 -7.34 7.78
C LYS A 109 51.21 -6.02 8.53
N GLY A 110 51.37 -6.16 9.84
CA GLY A 110 52.11 -5.26 10.72
C GLY A 110 51.93 -3.77 10.48
N ILE A 111 50.80 -3.22 10.95
CA ILE A 111 50.76 -1.79 11.30
C ILE A 111 51.45 -1.67 12.65
N SER A 112 52.75 -1.39 12.57
CA SER A 112 53.53 -0.85 13.67
C SER A 112 52.77 0.32 14.27
N GLN A 113 52.48 0.19 15.57
CA GLN A 113 52.05 1.29 16.43
C GLN A 113 53.11 2.40 16.39
N SER A 114 53.02 3.31 15.43
CA SER A 114 53.54 4.65 15.59
C SER A 114 52.58 5.40 16.51
N GLN A 115 52.74 5.17 17.82
CA GLN A 115 52.26 6.08 18.84
C GLN A 115 52.96 7.42 18.60
N SER A 116 52.33 8.31 17.83
CA SER A 116 52.55 9.73 17.98
C SER A 116 51.98 10.13 19.34
N GLN A 117 52.77 9.90 20.39
CA GLN A 117 52.60 10.60 21.65
C GLN A 117 52.77 12.08 21.32
N GLU A 118 51.65 12.80 21.21
CA GLU A 118 51.66 14.24 21.45
C GLU A 118 52.34 14.44 22.79
N ALA A 119 53.57 14.93 22.74
CA ALA A 119 54.38 15.13 23.91
C ALA A 119 53.64 16.12 24.81
N LEU A 120 53.11 15.60 25.94
CA LEU A 120 52.61 16.42 27.03
C LEU A 120 53.61 17.57 27.28
N PRO A 121 53.15 18.81 27.44
CA PRO A 121 54.03 19.97 27.60
C PRO A 121 55.01 19.73 28.75
N LYS A 122 56.29 19.54 28.42
CA LYS A 122 57.38 19.09 29.31
C LYS A 122 57.86 20.16 30.32
N SER A 123 56.97 21.03 30.79
CA SER A 123 57.26 21.94 31.89
C SER A 123 56.06 22.10 32.81
N SER A 124 55.66 20.99 33.44
CA SER A 124 54.57 20.90 34.40
C SER A 124 54.99 21.40 35.80
N LEU A 125 55.73 22.50 35.92
CA LEU A 125 56.02 23.11 37.23
C LEU A 125 55.01 24.23 37.52
N CYS A 126 54.45 24.20 38.73
CA CYS A 126 53.56 25.22 39.24
C CYS A 126 54.27 26.56 39.33
N LYS A 127 53.70 27.60 38.73
CA LYS A 127 54.27 28.95 38.71
C LYS A 127 54.49 29.55 40.11
N LEU A 128 53.66 29.17 41.09
CA LEU A 128 53.73 29.71 42.46
C LEU A 128 54.72 28.96 43.35
N HIS A 129 54.84 27.64 43.16
CA HIS A 129 55.56 26.78 44.11
C HIS A 129 56.75 26.04 43.48
N GLN A 130 56.95 26.16 42.16
CA GLN A 130 57.98 25.46 41.39
C GLN A 130 57.99 23.93 41.63
N LYS A 131 56.82 23.36 41.91
CA LYS A 131 56.58 21.91 42.12
C LYS A 131 55.75 21.33 40.98
N GLU A 132 55.86 20.02 40.77
CA GLU A 132 55.12 19.31 39.73
C GLU A 132 53.59 19.47 39.88
N LEU A 133 52.92 19.68 38.74
CA LEU A 133 51.47 19.72 38.61
C LEU A 133 50.96 18.28 38.52
N GLU A 134 50.36 17.79 39.61
CA GLU A 134 49.89 16.40 39.74
C GLU A 134 48.36 16.29 39.86
N LEU A 135 47.69 17.41 40.13
CA LEU A 135 46.27 17.49 40.41
C LEU A 135 45.57 18.42 39.41
N VAL A 136 44.27 18.21 39.19
CA VAL A 136 43.37 19.10 38.44
C VAL A 136 42.31 19.61 39.39
N CYS A 137 42.21 20.93 39.53
CA CYS A 137 41.11 21.58 40.25
C CYS A 137 39.83 21.49 39.41
N GLN A 138 38.77 20.88 39.95
CA GLN A 138 37.52 20.67 39.23
C GLN A 138 36.73 21.97 39.04
N GLU A 139 36.81 22.89 39.99
CA GLU A 139 36.10 24.17 39.98
C GLU A 139 36.74 25.17 39.01
N ASP A 140 38.07 25.20 38.94
CA ASP A 140 38.80 26.16 38.11
C ASP A 140 39.23 25.60 36.75
N GLY A 141 39.20 24.27 36.57
CA GLY A 141 39.62 23.60 35.34
C GLY A 141 41.13 23.73 35.05
N GLN A 142 41.95 23.88 36.09
CA GLN A 142 43.39 24.12 35.96
C GLN A 142 44.23 23.01 36.61
N TYR A 143 45.38 22.72 36.02
CA TYR A 143 46.40 21.87 36.62
C TYR A 143 47.09 22.60 37.77
N ILE A 144 47.14 21.96 38.94
CA ILE A 144 47.70 22.52 40.18
C ILE A 144 48.67 21.53 40.83
N CYS A 145 49.62 22.04 41.63
CA CYS A 145 50.47 21.20 42.48
C CYS A 145 49.80 20.96 43.84
N VAL A 146 50.29 19.99 44.60
CA VAL A 146 49.77 19.63 45.94
C VAL A 146 49.76 20.83 46.90
N ASN A 147 50.76 21.72 46.84
CA ASN A 147 50.81 22.92 47.68
C ASN A 147 49.67 23.91 47.37
N CYS A 148 49.32 24.07 46.09
CA CYS A 148 48.19 24.91 45.67
C CYS A 148 46.86 24.37 46.22
N ALA A 149 46.71 23.05 46.26
CA ALA A 149 45.53 22.36 46.76
C ALA A 149 45.40 22.40 48.30
N LEU A 150 46.50 22.44 49.05
CA LEU A 150 46.46 22.40 50.53
C LEU A 150 46.55 23.79 51.19
N PHE A 151 47.37 24.67 50.63
CA PHE A 151 47.74 25.95 51.25
C PHE A 151 47.53 27.16 50.33
N GLY A 152 47.32 26.91 49.04
CA GLY A 152 47.15 27.94 48.04
C GLY A 152 45.69 28.34 47.81
N PRO A 153 45.41 28.99 46.67
CA PRO A 153 44.09 29.52 46.36
C PRO A 153 43.02 28.44 46.16
N HIS A 154 43.40 27.16 46.02
CA HIS A 154 42.49 26.05 45.76
C HIS A 154 42.22 25.19 47.01
N LYS A 155 42.52 25.71 48.22
CA LYS A 155 42.38 24.98 49.49
C LYS A 155 40.99 24.38 49.75
N PHE A 156 39.95 25.00 49.20
CA PHE A 156 38.56 24.61 49.42
C PHE A 156 37.87 24.10 48.16
N HIS A 157 38.65 23.77 47.13
CA HIS A 157 38.16 23.24 45.87
C HIS A 157 38.33 21.71 45.84
N ASN A 158 37.52 21.03 45.03
CA ASN A 158 37.69 19.62 44.76
C ASN A 158 38.78 19.44 43.71
N TYR A 159 39.66 18.49 43.94
CA TYR A 159 40.73 18.18 43.00
C TYR A 159 40.83 16.69 42.78
N LEU A 160 41.22 16.32 41.56
CA LEU A 160 41.47 14.95 41.14
C LEU A 160 42.91 14.80 40.70
N GLN A 161 43.45 13.58 40.83
CA GLN A 161 44.70 13.26 40.16
C GLN A 161 44.51 13.36 38.64
N ILE A 162 45.54 13.83 37.93
CA ILE A 162 45.49 14.01 36.47
C ILE A 162 45.05 12.73 35.77
N GLU A 163 45.55 11.57 36.18
CA GLU A 163 45.18 10.27 35.60
C GLU A 163 43.69 9.94 35.76
N GLN A 164 43.09 10.28 36.91
CA GLN A 164 41.66 10.08 37.15
C GLN A 164 40.82 11.07 36.34
N TYR A 165 41.27 12.32 36.22
CA TYR A 165 40.61 13.33 35.41
C TYR A 165 40.64 12.98 33.92
N LEU A 166 41.77 12.50 33.40
CA LEU A 166 41.90 12.02 32.03
C LEU A 166 40.97 10.82 31.75
N LYS A 167 40.86 9.86 32.68
CA LYS A 167 39.89 8.76 32.58
C LYS A 167 38.44 9.26 32.55
N GLN A 168 38.10 10.31 33.32
CA GLN A 168 36.77 10.91 33.28
C GLN A 168 36.50 11.59 31.94
N ILE A 169 37.48 12.31 31.38
CA ILE A 169 37.36 12.91 30.05
C ILE A 169 37.19 11.84 28.98
N GLU A 170 38.01 10.78 29.01
CA GLU A 170 37.94 9.68 28.05
C GLU A 170 36.55 9.00 28.09
N SER A 171 36.04 8.73 29.29
CA SER A 171 34.69 8.20 29.48
C SER A 171 33.61 9.15 28.94
N ALA A 172 33.75 10.46 29.16
CA ALA A 172 32.78 11.45 28.66
C ALA A 172 32.81 11.55 27.13
N VAL A 173 34.00 11.54 26.53
CA VAL A 173 34.19 11.52 25.07
C VAL A 173 33.56 10.27 24.46
N GLN A 174 33.74 9.11 25.11
CA GLN A 174 33.12 7.86 24.65
C GLN A 174 31.60 7.92 24.71
N GLN A 175 31.02 8.49 25.77
CA GLN A 175 29.58 8.71 25.88
C GLN A 175 29.06 9.65 24.79
N ILE A 176 29.72 10.78 24.56
CA ILE A 176 29.36 11.74 23.49
C ILE A 176 29.45 11.07 22.11
N SER A 177 30.49 10.27 21.86
CA SER A 177 30.64 9.53 20.59
C SER A 177 29.50 8.54 20.36
N ASN A 178 29.06 7.85 21.42
CA ASN A 178 27.93 6.91 21.32
C ASN A 178 26.62 7.65 21.01
N VAL A 179 26.34 8.77 21.69
CA VAL A 179 25.15 9.60 21.43
C VAL A 179 25.18 10.15 20.01
N TYR A 180 26.34 10.63 19.55
CA TYR A 180 26.51 11.12 18.17
C TYR A 180 26.20 10.03 17.13
N LYS A 181 26.73 8.81 17.31
CA LYS A 181 26.43 7.67 16.41
C LYS A 181 24.94 7.30 16.42
N GLN A 182 24.30 7.35 17.59
CA GLN A 182 22.86 7.11 17.70
C GLN A 182 22.06 8.17 16.93
N ILE A 183 22.34 9.46 17.13
CA ILE A 183 21.68 10.56 16.39
C ILE A 183 21.90 10.41 14.88
N GLN A 184 23.11 10.01 14.45
CA GLN A 184 23.40 9.80 13.04
C GLN A 184 22.62 8.62 12.44
N THR A 185 22.42 7.56 13.22
CA THR A 185 21.60 6.40 12.82
C THR A 185 20.13 6.79 12.69
N GLU A 186 19.59 7.53 13.66
CA GLU A 186 18.22 8.04 13.61
C GLU A 186 18.02 9.01 12.43
N ARG A 187 18.98 9.90 12.17
CA ARG A 187 18.95 10.80 11.01
C ARG A 187 18.91 10.04 9.69
N ASN A 188 19.68 8.96 9.56
CA ASN A 188 19.66 8.12 8.36
C ASN A 188 18.35 7.30 8.24
N SER A 189 17.68 7.03 9.36
CA SER A 189 16.36 6.37 9.35
C SER A 189 15.23 7.31 8.88
N GLN A 190 15.44 8.63 8.90
CA GLN A 190 14.46 9.62 8.46
C GLN A 190 14.00 9.38 7.02
N ASP A 191 14.91 8.99 6.12
CA ASP A 191 14.57 8.70 4.73
C ASP A 191 13.72 7.42 4.60
N GLN A 192 13.95 6.43 5.48
CA GLN A 192 13.09 5.24 5.54
C GLN A 192 11.69 5.60 6.03
N ILE A 193 11.57 6.47 7.04
CA ILE A 193 10.27 6.95 7.52
C ILE A 193 9.54 7.73 6.42
N LYS A 194 10.23 8.61 5.69
CA LYS A 194 9.64 9.32 4.54
C LYS A 194 9.15 8.36 3.46
N GLN A 195 9.94 7.33 3.13
CA GLN A 195 9.52 6.31 2.17
C GLN A 195 8.29 5.54 2.64
N LEU A 196 8.24 5.14 3.93
CA LEU A 196 7.09 4.47 4.51
C LEU A 196 5.84 5.36 4.50
N LEU A 197 5.98 6.65 4.79
CA LEU A 197 4.88 7.62 4.73
C LEU A 197 4.32 7.75 3.32
N VAL A 198 5.19 7.92 2.31
CA VAL A 198 4.80 8.01 0.90
C VAL A 198 4.11 6.72 0.44
N LEU A 199 4.64 5.55 0.81
CA LEU A 199 4.02 4.26 0.51
C LEU A 199 2.63 4.14 1.14
N GLY A 200 2.48 4.54 2.41
CA GLY A 200 1.20 4.51 3.13
C GLY A 200 0.15 5.43 2.49
N LEU A 201 0.53 6.66 2.13
CA LEU A 201 -0.36 7.61 1.46
C LEU A 201 -0.78 7.11 0.06
N ASN A 202 0.16 6.59 -0.73
CA ASN A 202 -0.13 6.02 -2.04
C ASN A 202 -1.06 4.81 -1.94
N GLN A 203 -0.86 3.95 -0.93
CA GLN A 203 -1.75 2.81 -0.69
C GLN A 203 -3.16 3.26 -0.33
N GLN A 204 -3.30 4.27 0.55
CA GLN A 204 -4.60 4.84 0.92
C GLN A 204 -5.30 5.47 -0.30
N GLN A 205 -4.57 6.24 -1.12
CA GLN A 205 -5.09 6.83 -2.35
C GLN A 205 -5.60 5.76 -3.32
N ASN A 206 -4.84 4.68 -3.53
CA ASN A 206 -5.23 3.58 -4.40
C ASN A 206 -6.46 2.82 -3.87
N CYS A 207 -6.56 2.66 -2.55
CA CYS A 207 -7.74 2.06 -1.92
C CYS A 207 -8.99 2.92 -2.15
N LEU A 208 -8.89 4.24 -1.93
CA LEU A 208 -9.99 5.17 -2.16
C LEU A 208 -10.42 5.18 -3.65
N LYS A 209 -9.45 5.21 -4.57
CA LYS A 209 -9.72 5.14 -6.02
C LYS A 209 -10.46 3.85 -6.39
N SER A 210 -10.04 2.72 -5.84
CA SER A 210 -10.67 1.42 -6.09
C SER A 210 -12.10 1.37 -5.54
N LEU A 211 -12.33 1.94 -4.35
CA LEU A 211 -13.65 2.04 -3.74
C LEU A 211 -14.60 2.89 -4.59
N ILE A 212 -14.13 4.05 -5.05
CA ILE A 212 -14.91 4.93 -5.94
C ILE A 212 -15.26 4.19 -7.23
N GLN A 213 -14.28 3.52 -7.86
CA GLN A 213 -14.53 2.77 -9.09
C GLN A 213 -15.60 1.68 -8.89
N LEU A 214 -15.52 0.93 -7.78
CA LEU A 214 -16.50 -0.10 -7.47
C LEU A 214 -17.92 0.48 -7.32
N GLN A 215 -18.06 1.64 -6.65
CA GLN A 215 -19.36 2.31 -6.53
C GLN A 215 -19.92 2.77 -7.87
N PHE A 216 -19.07 3.25 -8.79
CA PHE A 216 -19.49 3.60 -10.14
C PHE A 216 -19.91 2.38 -10.96
N ASP A 217 -19.19 1.27 -10.85
CA ASP A 217 -19.53 0.03 -11.54
C ASP A 217 -20.89 -0.52 -11.06
N ASP A 218 -21.15 -0.46 -9.76
CA ASP A 218 -22.45 -0.82 -9.17
C ASP A 218 -23.57 0.08 -9.67
N LEU A 219 -23.32 1.39 -9.81
CA LEU A 219 -24.29 2.34 -10.35
C LEU A 219 -24.60 2.05 -11.83
N ILE A 220 -23.57 1.80 -12.65
CA ILE A 220 -23.73 1.45 -14.07
C ILE A 220 -24.57 0.17 -14.20
N LYS A 221 -24.28 -0.84 -13.37
CA LYS A 221 -25.05 -2.09 -13.35
C LYS A 221 -26.51 -1.86 -12.99
N SER A 222 -26.78 -1.04 -11.97
CA SER A 222 -28.15 -0.66 -11.59
C SER A 222 -28.90 0.04 -12.73
N ILE A 223 -28.23 0.96 -13.45
CA ILE A 223 -28.81 1.64 -14.62
C ILE A 223 -29.13 0.65 -15.74
N GLU A 224 -28.26 -0.32 -16.02
CA GLU A 224 -28.51 -1.33 -17.03
C GLU A 224 -29.66 -2.27 -16.65
N ASP A 225 -29.77 -2.66 -15.37
CA ASP A 225 -30.89 -3.44 -14.86
C ASP A 225 -32.22 -2.69 -15.01
N ILE A 226 -32.23 -1.38 -14.70
CA ILE A 226 -33.38 -0.49 -14.92
C ILE A 226 -33.78 -0.45 -16.40
N LYS A 227 -32.80 -0.28 -17.30
CA LYS A 227 -33.03 -0.27 -18.74
C LYS A 227 -33.67 -1.57 -19.21
N LEU A 228 -33.15 -2.72 -18.77
CA LEU A 228 -33.71 -4.04 -19.12
C LEU A 228 -35.15 -4.20 -18.61
N GLN A 229 -35.44 -3.75 -17.38
CA GLN A 229 -36.81 -3.78 -16.83
C GLN A 229 -37.78 -2.91 -17.64
N VAL A 230 -37.36 -1.71 -18.05
CA VAL A 230 -38.18 -0.82 -18.87
C VAL A 230 -38.45 -1.43 -20.25
N LEU A 231 -37.43 -2.00 -20.90
CA LEU A 231 -37.58 -2.69 -22.19
C LEU A 231 -38.56 -3.86 -22.09
N HIS A 232 -38.39 -4.72 -21.08
CA HIS A 232 -39.30 -5.85 -20.84
C HIS A 232 -40.74 -5.39 -20.60
N LYS A 233 -40.94 -4.30 -19.85
CA LYS A 233 -42.28 -3.74 -19.60
C LYS A 233 -42.92 -3.20 -20.89
N ILE A 234 -42.15 -2.57 -21.75
CA ILE A 234 -42.63 -2.10 -23.06
C ILE A 234 -43.02 -3.29 -23.93
N GLU A 235 -42.17 -4.32 -24.00
CA GLU A 235 -42.44 -5.54 -24.76
C GLU A 235 -43.70 -6.26 -24.27
N LEU A 236 -43.84 -6.44 -22.95
CA LEU A 236 -45.02 -7.07 -22.35
C LEU A 236 -46.31 -6.26 -22.64
N ASN A 237 -46.25 -4.94 -22.52
CA ASN A 237 -47.39 -4.08 -22.84
C ASN A 237 -47.78 -4.19 -24.32
N TYR A 238 -46.79 -4.27 -25.22
CA TYR A 238 -47.02 -4.42 -26.65
C TYR A 238 -47.63 -5.79 -26.99
N GLN A 239 -47.10 -6.87 -26.41
CA GLN A 239 -47.65 -8.22 -26.53
C GLN A 239 -49.10 -8.28 -26.05
N ASN A 240 -49.40 -7.72 -24.88
CA ASN A 240 -50.77 -7.66 -24.35
C ASN A 240 -51.72 -6.86 -25.26
N SER A 241 -51.23 -5.76 -25.86
CA SER A 241 -52.02 -4.96 -26.81
C SER A 241 -52.33 -5.75 -28.10
N ILE A 242 -51.33 -6.45 -28.65
CA ILE A 242 -51.51 -7.32 -29.83
C ILE A 242 -52.51 -8.43 -29.51
N GLU A 243 -52.34 -9.13 -28.39
CA GLU A 243 -53.21 -10.23 -27.98
C GLU A 243 -54.66 -9.74 -27.80
N HIS A 244 -54.86 -8.59 -27.15
CA HIS A 244 -56.19 -7.99 -27.00
C HIS A 244 -56.84 -7.65 -28.35
N GLN A 245 -56.07 -7.08 -29.30
CA GLN A 245 -56.58 -6.78 -30.64
C GLN A 245 -56.87 -8.04 -31.45
N SER A 246 -56.00 -9.06 -31.36
CA SER A 246 -56.21 -10.37 -32.01
C SER A 246 -57.49 -11.02 -31.51
N ASN A 247 -57.66 -11.13 -30.19
CA ASN A 247 -58.85 -11.74 -29.59
C ASN A 247 -60.14 -11.01 -29.99
N LYS A 248 -60.08 -9.67 -30.13
CA LYS A 248 -61.22 -8.90 -30.63
C LYS A 248 -61.55 -9.25 -32.08
N LEU A 249 -60.56 -9.27 -32.96
CA LEU A 249 -60.75 -9.62 -34.38
C LEU A 249 -61.23 -11.07 -34.55
N ASP A 250 -60.69 -12.01 -33.78
CA ASP A 250 -61.11 -13.40 -33.79
C ASP A 250 -62.59 -13.53 -33.39
N SER A 251 -63.04 -12.77 -32.38
CA SER A 251 -64.44 -12.76 -31.98
C SER A 251 -65.38 -12.21 -33.06
N GLU A 252 -64.97 -11.14 -33.76
CA GLU A 252 -65.73 -10.54 -34.87
C GLU A 252 -65.79 -11.50 -36.07
N PHE A 253 -64.66 -12.15 -36.39
CA PHE A 253 -64.56 -13.11 -37.48
C PHE A 253 -65.39 -14.37 -37.23
N ILE A 254 -65.34 -14.94 -36.02
CA ILE A 254 -66.17 -16.09 -35.62
C ILE A 254 -67.66 -15.75 -35.78
N SER A 255 -68.08 -14.54 -35.36
CA SER A 255 -69.48 -14.11 -35.52
C SER A 255 -69.91 -14.06 -36.98
N LEU A 256 -69.07 -13.50 -37.87
CA LEU A 256 -69.37 -13.46 -39.31
C LEU A 256 -69.35 -14.85 -39.95
N GLN A 257 -68.43 -15.72 -39.54
CA GLN A 257 -68.35 -17.09 -40.03
C GLN A 257 -69.64 -17.86 -39.74
N ILE A 258 -70.17 -17.73 -38.52
CA ILE A 258 -71.45 -18.35 -38.13
C ILE A 258 -72.61 -17.82 -39.01
N GLU A 259 -72.61 -16.54 -39.35
CA GLU A 259 -73.65 -15.95 -40.21
C GLU A 259 -73.53 -16.42 -41.66
N ALA A 260 -72.30 -16.52 -42.17
CA ALA A 260 -72.01 -17.07 -43.49
C ALA A 260 -72.42 -18.54 -43.62
N ASP A 261 -72.15 -19.36 -42.60
CA ASP A 261 -72.55 -20.77 -42.58
C ASP A 261 -74.09 -20.90 -42.56
N LYS A 262 -74.79 -20.05 -41.79
CA LYS A 262 -76.27 -19.99 -41.81
C LYS A 262 -76.79 -19.63 -43.20
N TRP A 263 -76.17 -18.65 -43.85
CA TRP A 263 -76.54 -18.23 -45.20
C TRP A 263 -76.30 -19.34 -46.24
N LEU A 264 -75.14 -20.00 -46.21
CA LEU A 264 -74.80 -21.12 -47.10
C LEU A 264 -75.82 -22.25 -46.98
N ASN A 265 -76.19 -22.60 -45.75
CA ASN A 265 -77.23 -23.60 -45.49
C ASN A 265 -78.59 -23.18 -46.10
N GLN A 266 -78.99 -21.92 -45.94
CA GLN A 266 -80.23 -21.40 -46.53
C GLN A 266 -80.21 -21.42 -48.07
N ALA A 267 -79.09 -21.00 -48.67
CA ALA A 267 -78.90 -21.00 -50.12
C ALA A 267 -78.94 -22.43 -50.69
N ASN A 268 -78.28 -23.38 -50.02
CA ASN A 268 -78.32 -24.80 -50.41
C ASN A 268 -79.74 -25.36 -50.38
N ILE A 269 -80.51 -25.07 -49.32
CA ILE A 269 -81.91 -25.51 -49.23
C ILE A 269 -82.73 -24.94 -50.40
N GLN A 270 -82.59 -23.65 -50.71
CA GLN A 270 -83.32 -23.06 -51.84
C GLN A 270 -82.89 -23.63 -53.19
N LEU A 271 -81.60 -23.87 -53.40
CA LEU A 271 -81.11 -24.53 -54.61
C LEU A 271 -81.68 -25.94 -54.76
N SER A 272 -81.71 -26.73 -53.68
CA SER A 272 -82.33 -28.06 -53.69
C SER A 272 -83.82 -27.99 -54.07
N LEU A 273 -84.59 -27.06 -53.49
CA LEU A 273 -86.01 -26.87 -53.83
C LEU A 273 -86.21 -26.48 -55.30
N LEU A 274 -85.37 -25.57 -55.82
CA LEU A 274 -85.42 -25.17 -57.23
C LEU A 274 -85.08 -26.32 -58.18
N LEU A 275 -84.13 -27.18 -57.82
CA LEU A 275 -83.80 -28.37 -58.59
C LEU A 275 -85.00 -29.33 -58.62
N GLU A 276 -85.60 -29.65 -57.47
CA GLU A 276 -86.78 -30.54 -57.39
C GLU A 276 -87.99 -30.01 -58.18
N ASP A 277 -88.19 -28.70 -58.24
CA ASP A 277 -89.32 -28.10 -58.95
C ASP A 277 -89.05 -27.85 -60.43
N SER A 278 -87.78 -27.71 -60.83
CA SER A 278 -87.37 -27.70 -62.23
C SER A 278 -87.70 -29.03 -62.93
N GLU A 279 -87.56 -30.16 -62.21
CA GLU A 279 -87.97 -31.48 -62.68
C GLU A 279 -89.50 -31.57 -62.89
N LYS A 280 -90.28 -30.75 -62.18
CA LYS A 280 -91.74 -30.68 -62.28
C LYS A 280 -92.24 -29.62 -63.27
N GLN A 281 -91.36 -29.00 -64.07
CA GLN A 281 -91.66 -27.94 -65.05
C GLN A 281 -92.41 -26.71 -64.49
N LYS A 282 -92.27 -26.41 -63.20
CA LYS A 282 -92.81 -25.16 -62.62
C LYS A 282 -91.75 -24.08 -62.64
N CYS A 283 -92.08 -22.93 -63.23
CA CYS A 283 -91.18 -21.77 -63.23
C CYS A 283 -91.21 -21.10 -61.85
N ILE A 284 -90.16 -21.28 -61.07
CA ILE A 284 -89.98 -20.61 -59.78
C ILE A 284 -88.91 -19.55 -59.94
N LYS A 285 -89.17 -18.37 -59.38
CA LYS A 285 -88.18 -17.28 -59.32
C LYS A 285 -87.26 -17.50 -58.12
N PHE A 286 -85.96 -17.39 -58.35
CA PHE A 286 -84.97 -17.38 -57.27
C PHE A 286 -85.26 -16.21 -56.32
N ASP A 287 -85.10 -16.42 -55.02
CA ASP A 287 -85.30 -15.35 -54.04
C ASP A 287 -84.10 -14.39 -54.07
N ASP A 288 -84.28 -13.25 -54.73
CA ASP A 288 -83.27 -12.17 -54.78
C ASP A 288 -82.80 -11.72 -53.39
N GLN A 289 -83.57 -11.97 -52.32
CA GLN A 289 -83.16 -11.64 -50.96
C GLN A 289 -81.97 -12.49 -50.48
N ILE A 290 -81.85 -13.75 -50.93
CA ILE A 290 -80.70 -14.59 -50.57
C ILE A 290 -79.43 -14.04 -51.20
N VAL A 291 -79.47 -13.69 -52.49
CA VAL A 291 -78.31 -13.11 -53.19
C VAL A 291 -77.83 -11.83 -52.50
N LYS A 292 -78.76 -10.91 -52.21
CA LYS A 292 -78.43 -9.65 -51.51
C LYS A 292 -77.82 -9.86 -50.13
N LYS A 293 -78.31 -10.84 -49.36
CA LYS A 293 -77.70 -11.18 -48.05
C LYS A 293 -76.28 -11.72 -48.20
N GLY A 294 -76.01 -12.51 -49.24
CA GLY A 294 -74.67 -13.02 -49.55
C GLY A 294 -73.70 -11.89 -49.91
N GLU A 295 -74.12 -10.94 -50.73
CA GLU A 295 -73.34 -9.76 -51.09
C GLU A 295 -73.02 -8.87 -49.87
N ILE A 296 -73.97 -8.71 -48.95
CA ILE A 296 -73.77 -7.98 -47.69
C ILE A 296 -72.70 -8.69 -46.83
N LEU A 297 -72.77 -10.02 -46.69
CA LEU A 297 -71.78 -10.80 -45.92
C LEU A 297 -70.37 -10.68 -46.51
N ILE A 298 -70.24 -10.74 -47.84
CA ILE A 298 -68.95 -10.55 -48.52
C ILE A 298 -68.40 -9.15 -48.23
N SER A 299 -69.25 -8.12 -48.33
CA SER A 299 -68.85 -6.74 -48.01
C SER A 299 -68.40 -6.59 -46.56
N GLN A 300 -69.06 -7.26 -45.61
CA GLN A 300 -68.66 -7.25 -44.20
C GLN A 300 -67.30 -7.93 -43.98
N PHE A 301 -67.01 -9.06 -44.63
CA PHE A 301 -65.68 -9.68 -44.58
C PHE A 301 -64.58 -8.77 -45.12
N ASP A 302 -64.84 -8.08 -46.24
CA ASP A 302 -63.86 -7.16 -46.81
C ASP A 302 -63.65 -5.91 -45.95
N GLN A 303 -64.71 -5.44 -45.27
CA GLN A 303 -64.58 -4.37 -44.26
C GLN A 303 -63.69 -4.80 -43.09
N ILE A 304 -63.83 -6.04 -42.59
CA ILE A 304 -62.94 -6.55 -41.52
C ILE A 304 -61.49 -6.61 -42.01
N LYS A 305 -61.23 -7.12 -43.22
CA LYS A 305 -59.87 -7.15 -43.78
C LYS A 305 -59.25 -5.75 -43.88
N GLU A 306 -60.02 -4.77 -44.35
CA GLU A 306 -59.53 -3.39 -44.46
C GLU A 306 -59.32 -2.77 -43.07
N GLN A 307 -60.17 -3.06 -42.09
CA GLN A 307 -59.96 -2.64 -40.70
C GLN A 307 -58.68 -3.23 -40.09
N ILE A 308 -58.37 -4.49 -40.39
CA ILE A 308 -57.10 -5.12 -39.96
C ILE A 308 -55.92 -4.36 -40.56
N LYS A 309 -55.96 -4.10 -41.87
CA LYS A 309 -54.90 -3.37 -42.57
C LYS A 309 -54.69 -1.96 -42.00
N ILE A 310 -55.77 -1.20 -41.82
CA ILE A 310 -55.74 0.15 -41.22
C ILE A 310 -55.17 0.09 -39.79
N LYS A 311 -55.58 -0.88 -38.96
CA LYS A 311 -55.06 -1.00 -37.59
C LYS A 311 -53.59 -1.39 -37.54
N VAL A 312 -53.11 -2.25 -38.45
CA VAL A 312 -51.69 -2.58 -38.57
C VAL A 312 -50.88 -1.35 -38.96
N GLU A 313 -51.35 -0.57 -39.95
CA GLU A 313 -50.70 0.68 -40.36
C GLU A 313 -50.76 1.75 -39.26
N GLN A 314 -51.88 1.90 -38.55
CA GLN A 314 -52.01 2.80 -37.41
C GLN A 314 -51.08 2.41 -36.27
N THR A 315 -50.96 1.11 -35.97
CA THR A 315 -50.02 0.62 -34.96
C THR A 315 -48.59 0.93 -35.39
N TYR A 316 -48.23 0.66 -36.65
CA TYR A 316 -46.92 0.98 -37.20
C TYR A 316 -46.59 2.48 -37.16
N ASN A 317 -47.56 3.35 -37.45
CA ASN A 317 -47.37 4.80 -37.44
C ASN A 317 -47.42 5.40 -36.03
N SER A 318 -48.13 4.77 -35.09
CA SER A 318 -48.14 5.14 -33.67
C SER A 318 -46.89 4.68 -32.90
N LEU A 319 -46.04 3.85 -33.52
CA LEU A 319 -44.70 3.51 -33.04
C LEU A 319 -43.69 4.65 -33.25
N ASP A 320 -44.12 5.89 -33.48
CA ASP A 320 -43.30 7.06 -33.14
C ASP A 320 -43.20 7.11 -31.60
N VAL A 321 -42.39 6.20 -31.06
CA VAL A 321 -42.20 5.98 -29.64
C VAL A 321 -41.40 7.18 -29.13
N GLN A 322 -42.10 8.29 -28.91
CA GLN A 322 -41.79 9.13 -27.77
C GLN A 322 -41.99 8.24 -26.55
N VAL A 323 -40.98 7.39 -26.25
CA VAL A 323 -40.83 6.83 -24.91
C VAL A 323 -40.90 8.08 -24.07
N PRO A 324 -41.92 8.27 -23.22
CA PRO A 324 -42.07 9.53 -22.54
C PRO A 324 -40.77 9.68 -21.77
N ILE A 325 -39.90 10.58 -22.24
CA ILE A 325 -38.61 10.83 -21.59
C ILE A 325 -38.91 11.14 -20.13
N GLN A 326 -40.08 11.72 -19.88
CA GLN A 326 -40.71 11.88 -18.58
C GLN A 326 -40.93 10.60 -17.75
N MET A 327 -41.33 9.46 -18.32
CA MET A 327 -41.42 8.19 -17.59
C MET A 327 -40.04 7.64 -17.20
N ILE A 328 -39.05 7.75 -18.09
CA ILE A 328 -37.65 7.38 -17.78
C ILE A 328 -37.11 8.30 -16.68
N ILE A 329 -37.29 9.62 -16.83
CA ILE A 329 -36.90 10.64 -15.85
C ILE A 329 -37.58 10.38 -14.50
N ASN A 330 -38.89 10.14 -14.48
CA ASN A 330 -39.63 9.88 -13.24
C ASN A 330 -39.18 8.58 -12.56
N TYR A 331 -38.82 7.55 -13.34
CA TYR A 331 -38.32 6.29 -12.81
C TYR A 331 -36.89 6.43 -12.27
N ILE A 332 -35.99 7.09 -13.00
CA ILE A 332 -34.64 7.40 -12.54
C ILE A 332 -34.71 8.24 -11.25
N ASN A 333 -35.54 9.28 -11.20
CA ASN A 333 -35.71 10.11 -10.00
C ASN A 333 -36.22 9.29 -8.80
N LYS A 334 -37.13 8.34 -9.05
CA LYS A 334 -37.68 7.46 -8.01
C LYS A 334 -36.64 6.43 -7.51
N VAL A 335 -35.89 5.79 -8.40
CA VAL A 335 -34.93 4.73 -8.06
C VAL A 335 -33.64 5.29 -7.49
N MET A 336 -33.13 6.39 -8.06
CA MET A 336 -31.95 7.10 -7.54
C MET A 336 -32.24 7.86 -6.24
N GLY A 337 -33.49 7.88 -5.77
CA GLY A 337 -33.87 8.60 -4.56
C GLY A 337 -33.64 10.11 -4.68
N LEU A 338 -33.60 10.67 -5.89
CA LEU A 338 -33.46 12.11 -6.17
C LEU A 338 -34.74 12.90 -5.82
N ASN A 339 -35.55 12.39 -4.91
CA ASN A 339 -36.47 13.22 -4.17
C ASN A 339 -35.63 14.15 -3.29
N LYS A 340 -35.86 15.46 -3.39
CA LYS A 340 -35.07 16.55 -2.75
C LYS A 340 -34.64 16.29 -1.30
N THR A 341 -35.37 15.47 -0.55
CA THR A 341 -35.13 15.13 0.85
C THR A 341 -33.98 14.14 1.11
N LYS A 342 -33.57 13.27 0.17
CA LYS A 342 -32.43 12.34 0.40
C LYS A 342 -31.07 12.91 0.01
N SER A 343 -31.04 13.91 -0.88
CA SER A 343 -29.82 14.67 -1.19
C SER A 343 -29.29 15.42 0.04
N GLU A 344 -30.18 15.88 0.93
CA GLU A 344 -29.82 16.48 2.22
C GLU A 344 -29.24 15.45 3.21
N VAL A 345 -29.72 14.21 3.19
CA VAL A 345 -29.21 13.12 4.03
C VAL A 345 -27.83 12.65 3.58
N ILE A 346 -27.59 12.51 2.26
CA ILE A 346 -26.25 12.18 1.74
C ILE A 346 -25.25 13.31 2.03
N LYS A 347 -25.70 14.58 1.98
CA LYS A 347 -24.89 15.73 2.43
C LYS A 347 -24.54 15.65 3.92
N GLN A 348 -25.48 15.27 4.79
CA GLN A 348 -25.23 15.16 6.22
C GLN A 348 -24.41 13.93 6.63
N GLU A 349 -24.61 12.77 5.99
CA GLU A 349 -23.95 11.52 6.42
C GLU A 349 -22.59 11.26 5.76
N PHE A 350 -22.37 11.73 4.53
CA PHE A 350 -21.14 11.44 3.79
C PHE A 350 -20.29 12.68 3.49
N ILE A 351 -20.92 13.80 3.14
CA ILE A 351 -20.20 15.02 2.77
C ILE A 351 -19.77 15.82 4.01
N GLN A 352 -20.63 15.94 5.03
CA GLN A 352 -20.32 16.68 6.25
C GLN A 352 -19.11 16.13 7.03
N PRO A 353 -18.90 14.80 7.15
CA PRO A 353 -17.66 14.27 7.74
C PRO A 353 -16.42 14.62 6.92
N LEU A 354 -16.52 14.59 5.58
CA LEU A 354 -15.43 14.99 4.68
C LEU A 354 -15.14 16.50 4.72
N GLU A 355 -16.18 17.33 4.79
CA GLU A 355 -16.08 18.78 4.97
C GLU A 355 -15.49 19.13 6.35
N SER A 356 -15.87 18.41 7.41
CA SER A 356 -15.30 18.61 8.76
C SER A 356 -13.82 18.22 8.85
N ILE A 357 -13.37 17.26 8.05
CA ILE A 357 -11.94 16.89 7.92
C ILE A 357 -11.17 17.96 7.12
N LEU A 358 -11.84 18.66 6.21
CA LEU A 358 -11.26 19.75 5.41
C LEU A 358 -11.30 21.12 6.11
N GLU A 359 -12.21 21.32 7.08
CA GLU A 359 -12.42 22.61 7.75
C GLU A 359 -11.60 22.81 9.03
N GLU A 360 -10.98 21.77 9.60
CA GLU A 360 -10.04 21.97 10.72
C GLU A 360 -8.62 22.35 10.25
N LYS A 361 -8.47 23.68 10.08
CA LYS A 361 -7.29 24.56 10.34
C LYS A 361 -6.62 25.28 9.16
N ASP A 362 -7.16 26.48 8.89
CA ASP A 362 -6.51 27.82 8.93
C ASP A 362 -5.61 28.31 7.77
N PRO A 363 -5.40 29.64 7.61
CA PRO A 363 -5.94 30.42 6.50
C PRO A 363 -4.88 30.76 5.44
N ILE A 364 -4.96 30.12 4.28
CA ILE A 364 -4.23 30.57 3.09
C ILE A 364 -5.17 31.45 2.27
N LYS A 365 -4.76 32.72 2.16
CA LYS A 365 -5.41 33.77 1.39
C LYS A 365 -5.75 33.29 -0.01
N LYS A 366 -6.93 33.73 -0.48
CA LYS A 366 -7.42 33.74 -1.87
C LYS A 366 -6.26 33.76 -2.88
N ILE A 367 -5.98 32.62 -3.49
CA ILE A 367 -5.23 32.54 -4.74
C ILE A 367 -6.27 32.37 -5.85
N ASP A 368 -6.20 33.28 -6.80
CA ASP A 368 -7.09 33.43 -7.93
C ASP A 368 -7.00 32.20 -8.85
N GLN A 369 -8.14 31.71 -9.35
CA GLN A 369 -8.27 30.44 -10.08
C GLN A 369 -7.85 30.55 -11.57
N SER A 370 -6.78 31.28 -11.90
CA SER A 370 -6.33 31.44 -13.29
C SER A 370 -5.00 30.80 -13.66
N ASP A 371 -4.22 30.23 -12.74
CA ASP A 371 -2.91 29.63 -13.06
C ASP A 371 -2.87 28.13 -12.72
N PHE A 372 -3.28 27.30 -13.68
CA PHE A 372 -3.12 25.83 -13.60
C PHE A 372 -2.30 25.31 -14.78
N LEU A 373 -1.14 25.92 -15.03
CA LEU A 373 -0.05 25.37 -15.83
C LEU A 373 1.28 25.98 -15.33
N LEU A 374 1.87 25.43 -14.27
CA LEU A 374 3.26 25.71 -13.92
C LEU A 374 4.04 24.41 -13.72
N ASP A 375 5.30 24.49 -14.15
CA ASP A 375 6.28 23.44 -14.38
C ASP A 375 6.88 22.92 -13.06
N ASP A 376 7.14 21.60 -12.97
CA ASP A 376 7.54 20.86 -11.76
C ASP A 376 8.84 21.38 -11.08
N LYS A 377 9.58 22.27 -11.74
CA LYS A 377 10.79 22.90 -11.20
C LYS A 377 10.54 23.97 -10.13
N GLN A 378 9.40 24.66 -10.15
CA GLN A 378 9.14 25.74 -9.18
C GLN A 378 8.74 25.22 -7.79
N LEU A 379 8.14 24.03 -7.71
CA LEU A 379 7.71 23.43 -6.43
C LEU A 379 8.90 23.04 -5.52
N GLN A 380 10.05 22.71 -6.12
CA GLN A 380 11.26 22.37 -5.36
C GLN A 380 11.93 23.59 -4.72
N GLU A 381 11.79 24.78 -5.29
CA GLU A 381 12.42 26.02 -4.80
C GLU A 381 11.63 26.65 -3.65
N GLU A 382 10.29 26.60 -3.69
CA GLU A 382 9.43 27.12 -2.62
C GLU A 382 9.45 26.24 -1.35
N THR A 383 9.65 24.93 -1.51
CA THR A 383 9.80 24.01 -0.36
C THR A 383 11.12 24.26 0.39
N PHE A 384 12.14 24.82 -0.27
CA PHE A 384 13.43 25.15 0.35
C PHE A 384 13.39 26.45 1.16
N GLN A 385 12.56 27.43 0.78
CA GLN A 385 12.44 28.71 1.49
C GLN A 385 11.60 28.64 2.77
N GLN A 386 10.67 27.68 2.88
CA GLN A 386 9.84 27.54 4.09
C GLN A 386 10.58 26.93 5.29
N TYR A 387 11.71 26.25 5.09
CA TYR A 387 12.51 25.70 6.20
C TYR A 387 13.43 26.74 6.90
N GLU A 388 13.60 27.95 6.33
CA GLU A 388 14.48 28.99 6.90
C GLU A 388 13.85 29.83 8.04
N GLN A 389 12.54 29.70 8.33
CA GLN A 389 11.86 30.59 9.29
C GLN A 389 11.70 30.04 10.72
N HIS A 390 12.18 28.84 11.04
CA HIS A 390 12.15 28.33 12.41
C HIS A 390 13.46 28.60 13.17
N LYS A 391 13.44 29.71 13.92
CA LYS A 391 14.44 30.13 14.92
C LYS A 391 14.75 28.96 15.90
N PRO A 392 16.01 28.54 16.09
CA PRO A 392 16.33 27.53 17.09
C PRO A 392 16.10 28.08 18.50
N LEU A 393 15.41 27.30 19.33
CA LEU A 393 15.22 27.52 20.77
C LEU A 393 16.60 27.69 21.44
N GLN A 394 16.82 28.85 22.06
CA GLN A 394 17.94 29.06 22.97
C GLN A 394 17.78 28.14 24.18
N ILE A 395 18.68 27.16 24.31
CA ILE A 395 18.82 26.39 25.54
C ILE A 395 19.69 27.21 26.48
N ASP A 396 19.06 27.90 27.43
CA ASP A 396 19.74 28.48 28.58
C ASP A 396 20.30 27.35 29.45
N VAL A 397 21.63 27.22 29.50
CA VAL A 397 22.33 26.38 30.48
C VAL A 397 22.26 27.10 31.83
N VAL A 398 21.13 26.94 32.52
CA VAL A 398 20.96 27.35 33.91
C VAL A 398 21.83 26.45 34.79
N LYS A 399 22.75 27.08 35.53
CA LYS A 399 23.56 26.47 36.59
C LYS A 399 22.66 25.85 37.67
N GLY A 400 22.37 24.57 37.53
CA GLY A 400 21.62 23.77 38.51
C GLY A 400 22.52 23.21 39.61
N LYS A 401 22.37 23.76 40.82
CA LYS A 401 22.92 23.30 42.10
C LYS A 401 22.74 21.80 42.30
N ARG A 402 23.81 21.05 42.59
CA ARG A 402 23.70 19.68 43.10
C ARG A 402 23.54 19.70 44.61
N TYR A 403 22.42 19.12 45.06
CA TYR A 403 22.13 18.75 46.44
C TYR A 403 23.16 17.73 46.94
N SER A 404 23.73 17.99 48.10
CA SER A 404 24.54 17.06 48.89
C SER A 404 23.62 16.08 49.64
N GLY A 405 23.57 14.84 49.16
CA GLY A 405 22.99 13.70 49.88
C GLY A 405 24.05 13.03 50.75
N VAL A 406 23.82 13.07 52.06
CA VAL A 406 24.66 12.51 53.13
C VAL A 406 24.76 10.97 53.00
N PHE A 407 25.99 10.46 52.93
CA PHE A 407 26.31 9.05 53.14
C PHE A 407 26.80 8.87 54.59
N SER A 408 26.11 8.03 55.36
CA SER A 408 26.57 7.59 56.69
C SER A 408 27.22 6.21 56.55
N GLN A 409 28.50 6.12 56.90
CA GLN A 409 29.21 4.87 57.12
C GLN A 409 28.80 4.27 58.47
N SER A 410 28.64 2.95 58.53
CA SER A 410 28.83 2.19 59.78
C SER A 410 29.59 0.89 59.48
N GLN A 411 30.48 0.56 60.41
CA GLN A 411 31.52 -0.47 60.31
C GLN A 411 31.06 -1.80 60.95
N GLN A 412 31.35 -2.93 60.26
CA GLN A 412 31.82 -4.26 60.75
C GLN A 412 30.97 -5.11 61.74
N PRO A 413 31.30 -6.41 62.02
CA PRO A 413 31.94 -7.49 61.24
C PRO A 413 31.27 -8.90 61.41
N THR A 414 31.86 -9.94 60.77
CA THR A 414 31.99 -11.39 61.15
C THR A 414 31.56 -12.45 60.11
N GLN A 415 32.38 -13.51 60.04
CA GLN A 415 32.36 -14.65 59.10
C GLN A 415 31.51 -15.86 59.63
N PRO A 416 31.73 -17.15 59.24
CA PRO A 416 30.84 -17.89 58.34
C PRO A 416 30.25 -19.15 59.00
N THR A 417 29.27 -19.81 58.37
CA THR A 417 29.01 -21.25 58.59
C THR A 417 28.08 -21.82 57.51
N SER A 418 28.55 -22.85 56.82
CA SER A 418 27.71 -23.89 56.19
C SER A 418 27.28 -24.89 57.29
N PRO A 419 26.32 -25.82 57.06
CA PRO A 419 26.65 -27.03 56.29
C PRO A 419 25.49 -27.77 55.55
N SER A 420 25.93 -28.60 54.59
CA SER A 420 25.57 -30.01 54.30
C SER A 420 24.23 -30.49 53.67
N GLN A 421 24.44 -31.32 52.63
CA GLN A 421 23.75 -32.58 52.22
C GLN A 421 22.38 -32.46 51.49
N ASP A 422 22.02 -33.26 50.47
CA ASP A 422 22.58 -34.51 49.93
C ASP A 422 22.05 -34.83 48.50
N MET A 423 22.85 -35.58 47.72
CA MET A 423 22.57 -36.77 46.85
C MET A 423 21.16 -36.92 46.21
N THR A 424 20.89 -37.39 44.98
CA THR A 424 21.56 -38.20 43.94
C THR A 424 20.60 -38.33 42.72
N LYS A 425 21.11 -38.40 41.48
CA LYS A 425 21.00 -39.57 40.57
C LYS A 425 21.27 -39.19 39.11
N SER A 426 22.29 -39.86 38.59
CA SER A 426 22.72 -40.04 37.21
C SER A 426 21.79 -40.98 36.44
N THR A 427 21.76 -40.86 35.10
CA THR A 427 22.12 -41.92 34.14
C THR A 427 22.05 -41.46 32.67
N ASN A 428 23.22 -41.47 32.02
CA ASN A 428 23.59 -42.06 30.71
C ASN A 428 23.02 -41.58 29.35
N PHE A 429 23.95 -40.96 28.60
CA PHE A 429 24.37 -41.21 27.21
C PHE A 429 23.73 -42.37 26.41
N THR A 430 23.32 -42.07 25.17
CA THR A 430 23.84 -42.76 23.96
C THR A 430 23.78 -41.84 22.74
N SER A 431 24.94 -41.67 22.10
CA SER A 431 25.20 -41.12 20.78
C SER A 431 24.74 -42.07 19.67
N ILE A 432 24.28 -41.56 18.50
CA ILE A 432 24.53 -42.16 17.18
C ILE A 432 24.16 -41.18 16.03
N GLN A 433 25.18 -40.97 15.19
CA GLN A 433 25.21 -40.76 13.73
C GLN A 433 24.61 -39.51 13.04
N ASN A 434 25.57 -38.69 12.60
CA ASN A 434 25.61 -37.88 11.39
C ASN A 434 24.95 -38.54 10.15
N GLN A 435 24.06 -37.81 9.49
CA GLN A 435 23.93 -37.84 8.03
C GLN A 435 23.76 -36.40 7.50
N GLN A 436 24.77 -35.95 6.75
CA GLN A 436 24.74 -34.72 5.97
C GLN A 436 23.89 -34.93 4.72
N ILE A 437 22.82 -34.16 4.56
CA ILE A 437 22.12 -34.01 3.28
C ILE A 437 22.33 -32.58 2.80
N ARG A 438 23.10 -32.46 1.71
CA ARG A 438 23.29 -31.22 0.94
C ARG A 438 21.99 -30.87 0.22
N PHE A 439 21.42 -29.70 0.49
CA PHE A 439 20.49 -29.04 -0.44
C PHE A 439 21.11 -27.75 -0.95
N LYS A 440 21.19 -27.66 -2.28
CA LYS A 440 21.62 -26.49 -3.06
C LYS A 440 20.58 -25.38 -2.92
N GLU A 441 20.99 -24.23 -2.40
CA GLU A 441 20.26 -22.98 -2.56
C GLU A 441 20.30 -22.56 -4.04
N ARG A 442 19.14 -22.33 -4.63
CA ARG A 442 18.99 -21.58 -5.89
C ARG A 442 18.19 -20.32 -5.57
N SER A 443 18.91 -19.23 -5.40
CA SER A 443 18.36 -17.88 -5.37
C SER A 443 17.96 -17.51 -6.80
N MET A 444 16.69 -17.15 -7.01
CA MET A 444 16.26 -16.43 -8.21
C MET A 444 15.69 -15.09 -7.77
N THR A 445 16.48 -14.04 -7.97
CA THR A 445 16.03 -12.65 -8.04
C THR A 445 15.37 -12.43 -9.40
N LEU A 446 14.07 -12.13 -9.41
CA LEU A 446 13.39 -11.62 -10.60
C LEU A 446 12.74 -10.28 -10.24
N SER A 447 13.17 -9.27 -10.98
CA SER A 447 12.80 -7.87 -10.92
C SER A 447 11.33 -7.65 -11.32
N HIS A 448 10.64 -6.82 -10.54
CA HIS A 448 9.28 -6.34 -10.83
C HIS A 448 9.35 -5.19 -11.85
N HIS A 449 8.96 -5.47 -13.10
CA HIS A 449 8.36 -4.48 -13.99
C HIS A 449 7.50 -5.26 -14.99
N GLU A 450 6.35 -4.69 -15.36
CA GLU A 450 5.30 -5.23 -16.26
C GLU A 450 4.23 -6.11 -15.59
N LEU A 451 3.08 -5.49 -15.31
CA LEU A 451 1.71 -6.02 -15.50
C LEU A 451 0.69 -5.01 -14.93
N LEU A 452 0.54 -3.88 -15.61
CA LEU A 452 -0.62 -2.99 -15.51
C LEU A 452 -1.22 -2.94 -16.92
N ASP A 453 -2.05 -3.93 -17.26
CA ASP A 453 -3.04 -3.87 -18.36
C ASP A 453 -3.81 -5.20 -18.45
N VAL A 454 -4.84 -5.38 -17.60
CA VAL A 454 -5.77 -6.53 -17.72
C VAL A 454 -7.26 -6.13 -17.55
N SER A 455 -7.58 -4.86 -17.31
CA SER A 455 -8.97 -4.43 -17.05
C SER A 455 -9.79 -4.02 -18.30
N GLN A 456 -9.32 -4.24 -19.53
CA GLN A 456 -10.04 -3.77 -20.75
C GLN A 456 -10.50 -4.83 -21.77
N ILE A 457 -10.45 -6.14 -21.49
CA ILE A 457 -10.91 -7.16 -22.45
C ILE A 457 -12.19 -7.83 -21.96
N LEU A 458 -13.34 -7.13 -21.99
CA LEU A 458 -14.65 -7.78 -21.79
C LEU A 458 -15.87 -7.00 -22.35
N VAL A 459 -15.72 -6.29 -23.47
CA VAL A 459 -16.89 -5.88 -24.28
C VAL A 459 -16.57 -6.03 -25.76
N GLN A 460 -16.93 -7.19 -26.33
CA GLN A 460 -17.38 -7.40 -27.72
C GLN A 460 -17.25 -8.89 -28.08
N LYS A 461 -18.40 -9.60 -28.18
CA LYS A 461 -18.74 -10.52 -29.29
C LYS A 461 -19.97 -11.37 -28.96
N GLN A 462 -21.11 -10.98 -29.52
CA GLN A 462 -22.16 -11.91 -29.96
C GLN A 462 -22.72 -11.44 -31.31
N SER A 463 -22.31 -12.12 -32.38
CA SER A 463 -23.18 -12.51 -33.50
C SER A 463 -22.42 -13.53 -34.37
N LYS A 464 -23.08 -14.65 -34.67
CA LYS A 464 -22.59 -15.75 -35.52
C LYS A 464 -23.07 -15.49 -36.97
N ILE A 465 -22.32 -15.97 -37.97
CA ILE A 465 -22.78 -16.84 -39.10
C ILE A 465 -21.60 -17.29 -40.01
N ASN A 466 -21.52 -18.62 -40.19
CA ASN A 466 -21.03 -19.54 -41.25
C ASN A 466 -19.66 -19.52 -41.97
N ASN A 467 -19.14 -20.78 -42.07
CA ASN A 467 -18.30 -21.48 -43.08
C ASN A 467 -16.93 -20.85 -43.43
N ASN A 468 -15.79 -21.55 -43.52
CA ASN A 468 -15.51 -22.91 -44.01
C ASN A 468 -14.07 -23.35 -43.62
N ASN A 469 -13.75 -24.64 -43.82
CA ASN A 469 -12.46 -25.34 -43.68
C ASN A 469 -11.14 -24.53 -43.76
N GLN A 470 -10.18 -24.83 -42.86
CA GLN A 470 -8.98 -25.61 -43.19
C GLN A 470 -8.10 -25.94 -41.97
N ASN A 471 -7.58 -27.17 -42.02
CA ASN A 471 -6.55 -27.74 -41.16
C ASN A 471 -5.27 -26.88 -41.10
N SER A 472 -4.70 -26.73 -39.89
CA SER A 472 -3.25 -26.83 -39.73
C SER A 472 -2.87 -27.10 -38.27
N ASN A 473 -1.94 -28.04 -38.12
CA ASN A 473 -1.29 -28.42 -36.87
C ASN A 473 -0.46 -27.27 -36.30
N SER A 474 -0.69 -26.89 -35.04
CA SER A 474 0.31 -26.20 -34.22
C SER A 474 0.23 -26.64 -32.74
N LYS A 475 1.15 -27.52 -32.35
CA LYS A 475 1.45 -27.85 -30.96
C LYS A 475 2.26 -26.69 -30.37
N GLN A 476 1.63 -25.69 -29.74
CA GLN A 476 2.23 -24.80 -28.72
C GLN A 476 1.23 -23.72 -28.21
N GLN A 477 0.08 -24.10 -27.62
CA GLN A 477 -0.84 -23.13 -26.97
C GLN A 477 -1.52 -23.65 -25.69
N LYS A 478 -0.91 -24.58 -24.94
CA LYS A 478 -1.54 -25.18 -23.74
C LYS A 478 -1.31 -24.45 -22.40
N LYS A 479 -0.54 -23.36 -22.33
CA LYS A 479 -0.26 -22.67 -21.04
C LYS A 479 -1.17 -21.47 -20.74
N PHE A 480 -1.81 -20.84 -21.72
CA PHE A 480 -2.68 -19.67 -21.49
C PHE A 480 -4.12 -20.00 -21.10
N THR A 481 -4.63 -21.19 -21.46
CA THR A 481 -6.04 -21.56 -21.19
C THR A 481 -6.33 -21.95 -19.74
N ASN A 482 -5.30 -22.14 -18.90
CA ASN A 482 -5.50 -22.61 -17.52
C ASN A 482 -5.79 -21.48 -16.52
N ASN A 483 -5.19 -20.30 -16.70
CA ASN A 483 -5.46 -19.14 -15.84
C ASN A 483 -6.86 -18.55 -16.07
N GLN A 484 -7.34 -18.58 -17.32
CA GLN A 484 -8.68 -18.07 -17.63
C GLN A 484 -9.79 -18.90 -16.96
N LYS A 485 -9.68 -20.24 -17.02
CA LYS A 485 -10.61 -21.14 -16.33
C LYS A 485 -10.58 -21.01 -14.80
N MET A 486 -9.42 -20.65 -14.24
CA MET A 486 -9.30 -20.39 -12.81
C MET A 486 -10.06 -19.11 -12.42
N ASN A 487 -9.90 -18.05 -13.21
CA ASN A 487 -10.62 -16.78 -13.01
C ASN A 487 -12.13 -16.95 -13.15
N ASP A 488 -12.61 -17.74 -14.12
CA ASP A 488 -14.04 -17.98 -14.29
C ASP A 488 -14.65 -18.71 -13.07
N LYS A 489 -13.95 -19.71 -12.54
CA LYS A 489 -14.39 -20.42 -11.32
C LYS A 489 -14.39 -19.52 -10.09
N LEU A 490 -13.34 -18.71 -9.91
CA LEU A 490 -13.26 -17.73 -8.83
C LEU A 490 -14.39 -16.71 -8.93
N SER A 491 -14.61 -16.14 -10.11
CA SER A 491 -15.66 -15.15 -10.36
C SER A 491 -17.07 -15.70 -10.10
N ASN A 492 -17.35 -16.90 -10.59
CA ASN A 492 -18.63 -17.58 -10.33
C ASN A 492 -18.82 -17.86 -8.84
N THR A 493 -17.77 -18.28 -8.15
CA THR A 493 -17.85 -18.57 -6.72
C THR A 493 -18.03 -17.30 -5.89
N PHE A 494 -17.29 -16.23 -6.19
CA PHE A 494 -17.48 -14.93 -5.54
C PHE A 494 -18.87 -14.35 -5.81
N SER A 495 -19.44 -14.56 -7.00
CA SER A 495 -20.82 -14.19 -7.28
C SER A 495 -21.82 -14.95 -6.40
N ILE A 496 -21.58 -16.24 -6.12
CA ILE A 496 -22.41 -17.04 -5.20
C ILE A 496 -22.28 -16.54 -3.76
N ILE A 497 -21.04 -16.23 -3.33
CA ILE A 497 -20.77 -15.68 -1.99
C ILE A 497 -21.47 -14.32 -1.83
N HIS A 498 -21.33 -13.43 -2.81
CA HIS A 498 -21.92 -12.10 -2.80
C HIS A 498 -23.45 -12.12 -2.76
N GLN A 499 -24.06 -13.08 -3.45
CA GLN A 499 -25.52 -13.27 -3.42
C GLN A 499 -26.01 -13.95 -2.12
N ASP A 500 -25.10 -14.40 -1.26
CA ASP A 500 -25.37 -15.11 0.01
C ASP A 500 -26.35 -16.28 -0.16
N LYS A 501 -26.22 -17.01 -1.29
CA LYS A 501 -27.16 -18.07 -1.71
C LYS A 501 -26.79 -19.48 -1.28
N SER A 502 -25.59 -19.68 -0.73
CA SER A 502 -25.07 -21.02 -0.45
C SER A 502 -24.47 -21.10 0.94
N GLU A 503 -24.89 -22.10 1.72
CA GLU A 503 -24.27 -22.39 3.01
C GLU A 503 -22.87 -23.01 2.87
N ILE A 504 -22.56 -23.59 1.70
CA ILE A 504 -21.31 -24.29 1.42
C ILE A 504 -20.62 -23.63 0.23
N ILE A 505 -19.38 -23.21 0.44
CA ILE A 505 -18.53 -22.62 -0.59
C ILE A 505 -17.36 -23.57 -0.85
N ASP A 506 -17.24 -24.03 -2.09
CA ASP A 506 -16.18 -24.94 -2.51
C ASP A 506 -15.22 -24.25 -3.49
N LEU A 507 -14.02 -23.96 -2.99
CA LEU A 507 -12.91 -23.34 -3.71
C LEU A 507 -11.75 -24.33 -3.85
N SER A 508 -12.04 -25.63 -3.79
CA SER A 508 -11.01 -26.67 -3.87
C SER A 508 -10.26 -26.62 -5.20
N SER A 509 -8.95 -26.86 -5.16
CA SER A 509 -8.02 -26.85 -6.31
C SER A 509 -7.72 -25.47 -6.91
N ILE A 510 -8.06 -24.38 -6.21
CA ILE A 510 -7.70 -23.02 -6.61
C ILE A 510 -6.36 -22.66 -5.94
N ASP A 511 -5.40 -22.18 -6.71
CA ASP A 511 -4.11 -21.72 -6.16
C ASP A 511 -4.31 -20.34 -5.53
N PHE A 512 -4.14 -20.23 -4.21
CA PHE A 512 -4.31 -18.97 -3.50
C PHE A 512 -3.00 -18.18 -3.41
N ASN A 513 -3.12 -16.87 -3.57
CA ASN A 513 -2.09 -15.89 -3.24
C ASN A 513 -2.64 -14.88 -2.22
N ASP A 514 -1.80 -13.95 -1.77
CA ASP A 514 -2.19 -12.93 -0.78
C ASP A 514 -3.40 -12.09 -1.20
N GLN A 515 -3.50 -11.71 -2.48
CA GLN A 515 -4.59 -10.90 -3.00
C GLN A 515 -5.92 -11.66 -2.98
N ILE A 516 -5.92 -12.94 -3.41
CA ILE A 516 -7.13 -13.77 -3.41
C ILE A 516 -7.60 -14.03 -1.99
N ILE A 517 -6.69 -14.26 -1.03
CA ILE A 517 -7.05 -14.43 0.39
C ILE A 517 -7.68 -13.15 0.96
N GLN A 518 -7.14 -11.98 0.63
CA GLN A 518 -7.71 -10.70 1.06
C GLN A 518 -9.12 -10.51 0.51
N ILE A 519 -9.29 -10.69 -0.81
CA ILE A 519 -10.60 -10.59 -1.47
C ILE A 519 -11.59 -11.59 -0.86
N LEU A 520 -11.21 -12.86 -0.74
CA LEU A 520 -12.06 -13.87 -0.12
C LEU A 520 -12.46 -13.47 1.31
N GLY A 521 -11.53 -12.95 2.10
CA GLY A 521 -11.78 -12.47 3.45
C GLY A 521 -12.84 -11.37 3.50
N ASP A 522 -12.76 -10.39 2.59
CA ASP A 522 -13.70 -9.26 2.54
C ASP A 522 -15.10 -9.70 2.09
N TYR A 523 -15.19 -10.62 1.11
CA TYR A 523 -16.48 -11.20 0.71
C TYR A 523 -17.13 -12.03 1.83
N LEU A 524 -16.35 -12.83 2.57
CA LEU A 524 -16.88 -13.67 3.63
C LEU A 524 -17.41 -12.87 4.83
N LYS A 525 -16.83 -11.71 5.15
CA LYS A 525 -17.32 -10.82 6.23
C LYS A 525 -18.76 -10.34 6.00
N GLY A 526 -19.16 -10.14 4.74
CA GLY A 526 -20.51 -9.72 4.38
C GLY A 526 -21.56 -10.82 4.43
N THR A 527 -21.14 -12.10 4.38
CA THR A 527 -22.06 -13.23 4.27
C THR A 527 -22.66 -13.65 5.61
N GLN A 528 -23.95 -13.97 5.59
CA GLN A 528 -24.69 -14.44 6.76
C GLN A 528 -25.05 -15.93 6.67
N THR A 529 -25.05 -16.52 5.47
CA THR A 529 -25.47 -17.91 5.25
C THR A 529 -24.31 -18.90 5.19
N VAL A 530 -23.11 -18.47 4.78
CA VAL A 530 -21.96 -19.37 4.58
C VAL A 530 -21.49 -19.96 5.91
N LYS A 531 -21.63 -21.28 6.04
CA LYS A 531 -21.24 -22.06 7.22
C LYS A 531 -20.01 -22.92 6.96
N VAL A 532 -19.85 -23.43 5.74
CA VAL A 532 -18.79 -24.37 5.38
C VAL A 532 -17.94 -23.81 4.26
N LEU A 533 -16.62 -23.74 4.48
CA LEU A 533 -15.65 -23.31 3.48
C LEU A 533 -14.69 -24.45 3.13
N LYS A 534 -14.63 -24.83 1.85
CA LYS A 534 -13.72 -25.87 1.34
C LYS A 534 -12.58 -25.30 0.53
N LEU A 535 -11.36 -25.51 1.03
CA LEU A 535 -10.08 -25.07 0.45
C LEU A 535 -9.14 -26.28 0.32
N SER A 536 -9.65 -27.41 -0.18
CA SER A 536 -8.83 -28.59 -0.38
C SER A 536 -7.92 -28.42 -1.61
N LYS A 537 -6.66 -28.85 -1.54
CA LYS A 537 -5.70 -28.77 -2.67
C LYS A 537 -5.41 -27.34 -3.16
N CYS A 538 -5.43 -26.36 -2.26
CA CYS A 538 -5.31 -24.95 -2.59
C CYS A 538 -3.87 -24.38 -2.50
N LYS A 539 -2.90 -25.25 -2.21
CA LYS A 539 -1.48 -24.91 -1.94
C LYS A 539 -1.30 -23.84 -0.85
N LEU A 540 -2.20 -23.80 0.13
CA LEU A 540 -2.10 -22.85 1.23
C LEU A 540 -0.85 -23.13 2.06
N THR A 541 -0.09 -22.08 2.33
CA THR A 541 1.03 -22.05 3.28
C THR A 541 0.55 -21.57 4.65
N ASP A 542 1.36 -21.76 5.69
CA ASP A 542 1.01 -21.36 7.06
C ASP A 542 0.71 -19.85 7.20
N ASP A 543 1.39 -19.01 6.42
CA ASP A 543 1.23 -17.56 6.44
C ASP A 543 -0.06 -17.13 5.72
N LEU A 544 -0.42 -17.77 4.61
CA LEU A 544 -1.70 -17.55 3.93
C LEU A 544 -2.88 -17.99 4.80
N LEU A 545 -2.75 -19.15 5.49
CA LEU A 545 -3.78 -19.60 6.42
C LEU A 545 -3.94 -18.62 7.58
N TYR A 546 -2.85 -18.08 8.12
CA TYR A 546 -2.93 -17.09 9.19
C TYR A 546 -3.76 -15.87 8.75
N LYS A 547 -3.47 -15.28 7.59
CA LYS A 547 -4.26 -14.17 7.02
C LYS A 547 -5.73 -14.53 6.82
N LEU A 548 -6.00 -15.75 6.37
CA LEU A 548 -7.36 -16.25 6.21
C LEU A 548 -8.09 -16.37 7.56
N VAL A 549 -7.42 -16.90 8.59
CA VAL A 549 -7.99 -17.06 9.94
C VAL A 549 -8.35 -15.71 10.56
N LEU A 550 -7.55 -14.67 10.33
CA LEU A 550 -7.89 -13.30 10.76
C LEU A 550 -9.26 -12.86 10.24
N ASN A 551 -9.58 -13.20 8.98
CA ASN A 551 -10.86 -12.86 8.37
C ASN A 551 -11.97 -13.83 8.79
N ILE A 552 -11.74 -15.15 8.75
CA ILE A 552 -12.77 -16.17 9.02
C ILE A 552 -13.33 -16.07 10.45
N THR A 553 -12.50 -15.75 11.44
CA THR A 553 -12.97 -15.65 12.82
C THR A 553 -14.03 -14.58 13.06
N GLN A 554 -14.14 -13.60 12.17
CA GLN A 554 -15.17 -12.56 12.18
C GLN A 554 -16.45 -12.96 11.43
N THR A 555 -16.52 -14.18 10.89
CA THR A 555 -17.62 -14.67 10.05
C THR A 555 -18.47 -15.74 10.76
N LYS A 556 -19.54 -16.19 10.11
CA LYS A 556 -20.39 -17.31 10.56
C LYS A 556 -19.91 -18.70 10.14
N ILE A 557 -18.71 -18.80 9.58
CA ILE A 557 -18.14 -20.09 9.15
C ILE A 557 -17.88 -20.97 10.38
N ASN A 558 -18.50 -22.14 10.40
CA ASN A 558 -18.36 -23.14 11.44
C ASN A 558 -17.41 -24.28 11.05
N THR A 559 -17.19 -24.51 9.75
CA THR A 559 -16.43 -25.66 9.26
C THR A 559 -15.46 -25.24 8.17
N LEU A 560 -14.18 -25.57 8.36
CA LEU A 560 -13.11 -25.27 7.42
C LEU A 560 -12.41 -26.56 6.95
N HIS A 561 -12.41 -26.78 5.64
CA HIS A 561 -11.77 -27.93 5.00
C HIS A 561 -10.46 -27.51 4.34
N LEU A 562 -9.33 -27.96 4.88
CA LEU A 562 -7.96 -27.61 4.48
C LEU A 562 -7.16 -28.83 4.02
N GLN A 563 -7.81 -29.91 3.57
CA GLN A 563 -7.11 -31.13 3.20
C GLN A 563 -6.15 -30.92 2.02
N GLN A 564 -5.00 -31.60 2.03
CA GLN A 564 -4.01 -31.57 0.96
C GLN A 564 -3.43 -30.17 0.64
N ASN A 565 -3.10 -29.38 1.65
CA ASN A 565 -2.36 -28.13 1.49
C ASN A 565 -0.90 -28.30 1.93
N ILE A 566 -0.13 -27.20 1.98
CA ILE A 566 1.29 -27.18 2.37
C ILE A 566 1.38 -26.60 3.79
N LEU A 567 0.54 -27.10 4.70
CA LEU A 567 0.47 -26.64 6.09
C LEU A 567 1.36 -27.48 7.00
N THR A 568 2.03 -26.84 7.94
CA THR A 568 2.91 -27.46 8.95
C THR A 568 2.32 -27.31 10.35
N GLU A 569 2.99 -27.79 11.40
CA GLU A 569 2.53 -27.59 12.78
C GLU A 569 2.48 -26.11 13.22
N LYS A 570 3.12 -25.20 12.47
CA LYS A 570 3.11 -23.74 12.70
C LYS A 570 1.71 -23.15 12.51
N CYS A 571 0.90 -23.68 11.59
CA CYS A 571 -0.44 -23.17 11.35
C CYS A 571 -1.35 -23.27 12.59
N LEU A 572 -1.14 -24.29 13.44
CA LEU A 572 -1.88 -24.46 14.69
C LEU A 572 -1.49 -23.39 15.72
N ASP A 573 -0.23 -22.96 15.74
CA ASP A 573 0.22 -21.85 16.60
C ASP A 573 -0.41 -20.54 16.16
N ASN A 574 -0.47 -20.32 14.85
CA ASN A 574 -1.10 -19.15 14.24
C ASN A 574 -2.59 -19.05 14.63
N ILE A 575 -3.33 -20.18 14.56
CA ILE A 575 -4.74 -20.23 14.99
C ILE A 575 -4.87 -19.98 16.50
N LEU A 576 -4.06 -20.66 17.33
CA LEU A 576 -4.09 -20.48 18.79
C LEU A 576 -3.79 -19.05 19.22
N THR A 577 -2.78 -18.43 18.61
CA THR A 577 -2.36 -17.06 18.92
C THR A 577 -3.52 -16.09 18.68
N HIS A 578 -4.19 -16.24 17.53
CA HIS A 578 -5.32 -15.39 17.18
C HIS A 578 -6.53 -15.60 18.11
N LEU A 579 -6.84 -16.84 18.49
CA LEU A 579 -7.95 -17.15 19.39
C LEU A 579 -7.70 -16.66 20.82
N ARG A 580 -6.46 -16.71 21.29
CA ARG A 580 -6.09 -16.13 22.60
C ARG A 580 -6.29 -14.62 22.64
N GLN A 581 -6.13 -13.93 21.51
CA GLN A 581 -6.30 -12.48 21.41
C GLN A 581 -7.77 -12.07 21.29
N ASN A 582 -8.57 -12.78 20.50
CA ASN A 582 -9.94 -12.36 20.16
C ASN A 582 -11.04 -13.10 20.93
N GLY A 583 -10.71 -14.17 21.66
CA GLY A 583 -11.56 -14.83 22.66
C GLY A 583 -12.77 -15.62 22.13
N GLN A 584 -13.34 -15.27 20.99
CA GLN A 584 -14.53 -15.93 20.43
C GLN A 584 -14.41 -16.18 18.93
N THR A 585 -14.84 -17.37 18.50
CA THR A 585 -15.01 -17.72 17.08
C THR A 585 -16.22 -18.64 16.92
N GLN A 586 -16.87 -18.59 15.75
CA GLN A 586 -17.90 -19.56 15.38
C GLN A 586 -17.32 -20.84 14.76
N LEU A 587 -16.02 -20.86 14.47
CA LEU A 587 -15.34 -22.02 13.90
C LEU A 587 -15.39 -23.20 14.88
N ARG A 588 -16.01 -24.31 14.48
CA ARG A 588 -16.17 -25.53 15.29
C ARG A 588 -15.32 -26.67 14.80
N SER A 589 -15.09 -26.79 13.50
CA SER A 589 -14.41 -27.95 12.92
C SER A 589 -13.39 -27.54 11.86
N ILE A 590 -12.18 -28.08 11.95
CA ILE A 590 -11.11 -27.90 10.96
C ILE A 590 -10.62 -29.27 10.50
N TYR A 591 -10.70 -29.54 9.21
CA TYR A 591 -10.22 -30.78 8.59
C TYR A 591 -8.90 -30.52 7.87
N MET A 592 -7.81 -31.14 8.33
CA MET A 592 -6.45 -30.90 7.83
C MET A 592 -5.78 -32.17 7.30
N ASN A 593 -6.58 -33.16 6.87
CA ASN A 593 -6.04 -34.43 6.40
C ASN A 593 -5.05 -34.25 5.25
N GLN A 594 -3.96 -35.03 5.27
CA GLN A 594 -2.93 -35.04 4.22
C GLN A 594 -2.17 -33.70 4.08
N ASN A 595 -1.94 -33.00 5.20
CA ASN A 595 -0.96 -31.92 5.32
C ASN A 595 0.32 -32.42 6.02
N ASN A 596 1.36 -31.57 6.11
CA ASN A 596 2.62 -31.89 6.79
C ASN A 596 2.51 -31.66 8.32
N VAL A 597 1.40 -32.08 8.93
CA VAL A 597 1.13 -31.89 10.37
C VAL A 597 1.30 -33.23 11.09
N THR A 598 2.36 -33.35 11.89
CA THR A 598 2.59 -34.58 12.65
C THR A 598 1.67 -34.66 13.87
N ALA A 599 0.76 -35.64 13.92
CA ALA A 599 -0.21 -35.79 15.02
C ALA A 599 0.45 -35.87 16.41
N ALA A 600 1.57 -36.59 16.52
CA ALA A 600 2.30 -36.73 17.78
C ALA A 600 2.83 -35.38 18.33
N LYS A 601 3.32 -34.51 17.45
CA LYS A 601 3.84 -33.17 17.82
C LYS A 601 2.72 -32.17 18.08
N SER A 602 1.58 -32.36 17.42
CA SER A 602 0.45 -31.41 17.44
C SER A 602 -0.57 -31.69 18.54
N LYS A 603 -0.49 -32.84 19.23
CA LYS A 603 -1.48 -33.29 20.23
C LYS A 603 -1.79 -32.21 21.29
N LYS A 604 -0.76 -31.60 21.90
CA LYS A 604 -0.93 -30.54 22.91
C LYS A 604 -1.69 -29.33 22.35
N LYS A 605 -1.37 -28.90 21.13
CA LYS A 605 -2.02 -27.76 20.47
C LYS A 605 -3.47 -28.06 20.10
N ILE A 606 -3.73 -29.27 19.62
CA ILE A 606 -5.10 -29.75 19.33
C ILE A 606 -5.94 -29.79 20.61
N ASP A 607 -5.39 -30.30 21.71
CA ASP A 607 -6.10 -30.33 23.00
C ASP A 607 -6.33 -28.92 23.56
N GLU A 608 -5.46 -27.95 23.26
CA GLU A 608 -5.71 -26.54 23.57
C GLU A 608 -6.81 -25.93 22.69
N LEU A 609 -6.82 -26.20 21.39
CA LEU A 609 -7.87 -25.73 20.48
C LEU A 609 -9.26 -26.30 20.81
N LYS A 610 -9.32 -27.52 21.36
CA LYS A 610 -10.57 -28.08 21.91
C LYS A 610 -11.13 -27.25 23.06
N LYS A 611 -10.30 -26.56 23.86
CA LYS A 611 -10.78 -25.67 24.93
C LYS A 611 -11.52 -24.44 24.39
N PHE A 612 -11.18 -24.02 23.17
CA PHE A 612 -11.92 -22.99 22.42
C PHE A 612 -13.14 -23.55 21.67
N GLY A 613 -13.44 -24.85 21.83
CA GLY A 613 -14.56 -25.51 21.15
C GLY A 613 -14.28 -25.86 19.68
N ILE A 614 -13.00 -25.94 19.28
CA ILE A 614 -12.59 -26.30 17.92
C ILE A 614 -12.11 -27.76 17.88
N GLN A 615 -12.71 -28.55 17.02
CA GLN A 615 -12.32 -29.92 16.72
C GLN A 615 -11.42 -29.96 15.49
N ILE A 616 -10.24 -30.56 15.62
CA ILE A 616 -9.31 -30.76 14.50
C ILE A 616 -9.26 -32.23 14.13
N SER A 617 -9.46 -32.51 12.84
CA SER A 617 -9.19 -33.82 12.24
C SER A 617 -7.93 -33.73 11.38
N LEU A 618 -6.96 -34.63 11.62
CA LEU A 618 -5.68 -34.73 10.89
C LEU A 618 -5.64 -35.96 9.99
#